data_AF-A0A7L4NN63-F1
#
_entry.id   AF-A0A7L4NN63-F1
#
_cell.length_a   1.000
_cell.length_b   1.000
_cell.length_c   1.000
_cell.angle_alpha   90.00
_cell.angle_beta   90.00
_cell.angle_gamma   90.00
#
_symmetry.space_group_name_H-M   'P 1'
#
loop_
_entity.id
_entity.type
_entity.pdbx_description
1 polymer ?
#
loop_
_entity_poly.entity_id
_entity_poly.type
_entity_poly.pdbx_seq_one_letter_code
_entity_poly.pdbx_strand_id
1 'polypeptide(L)'
;HLSELSINSQGGPSVVNMSLSPNLSPDAKQSSPLISPLLNDPSCIRTDDEEEVKRKRCPAEKAYFIAKEVATTERTYLKDLEVITSWFQSAVSKEDCMPETLKNLIFSNFEPLHKFHTGFLKEIEQRLALW
;
A
#
# COMPACT_ATOMS: atom_id res chain seq x y z
N HIS A 1 -46.67 37.93 -18.67
CA HIS A 1 -46.81 36.66 -19.41
C HIS A 1 -45.45 35.98 -19.44
N LEU A 2 -45.15 34.98 -18.59
CA LEU A 2 -46.02 34.10 -17.79
C LEU A 2 -47.03 33.27 -18.61
N SER A 3 -47.27 32.05 -18.11
CA SER A 3 -47.78 30.84 -18.80
C SER A 3 -46.68 30.06 -19.55
N GLU A 4 -46.28 28.82 -19.20
CA GLU A 4 -46.85 27.84 -18.24
C GLU A 4 -48.29 27.42 -18.61
N LEU A 5 -48.65 26.18 -18.95
CA LEU A 5 -48.39 24.82 -18.43
C LEU A 5 -48.71 23.81 -19.60
N SER A 6 -48.71 22.47 -19.52
CA SER A 6 -48.66 21.51 -18.41
C SER A 6 -48.22 20.10 -18.84
N ILE A 7 -47.83 19.31 -17.84
CA ILE A 7 -47.85 17.82 -17.67
C ILE A 7 -49.10 17.12 -18.30
N ASN A 8 -49.19 15.78 -18.44
CA ASN A 8 -48.65 14.62 -17.69
C ASN A 8 -48.66 13.37 -18.64
N SER A 9 -48.26 12.12 -18.36
CA SER A 9 -47.71 11.34 -17.21
C SER A 9 -47.11 10.01 -17.78
N GLN A 10 -46.49 9.04 -17.10
CA GLN A 10 -46.19 8.72 -15.67
C GLN A 10 -44.67 8.43 -15.55
N GLY A 11 -44.03 7.69 -14.61
CA GLY A 11 -44.36 6.97 -13.36
C GLY A 11 -43.26 5.90 -13.16
N GLY A 12 -42.56 5.72 -12.03
CA GLY A 12 -42.83 5.97 -10.60
C GLY A 12 -42.74 4.62 -9.84
N PRO A 13 -42.39 4.53 -8.53
CA PRO A 13 -42.13 5.58 -7.53
C PRO A 13 -40.73 5.47 -6.86
N SER A 14 -40.57 6.04 -5.66
CA SER A 14 -39.29 6.35 -4.99
C SER A 14 -38.82 5.36 -3.91
N VAL A 15 -37.59 5.60 -3.42
CA VAL A 15 -36.90 4.96 -2.29
C VAL A 15 -37.72 4.77 -0.99
N VAL A 16 -37.41 3.69 -0.27
CA VAL A 16 -37.69 3.51 1.17
C VAL A 16 -36.49 2.87 1.87
N ASN A 17 -36.18 3.32 3.09
CA ASN A 17 -35.25 2.63 3.99
C ASN A 17 -35.96 1.44 4.65
N MET A 18 -35.26 0.33 4.84
CA MET A 18 -35.63 -0.68 5.85
C MET A 18 -34.36 -1.25 6.49
N SER A 19 -34.16 -0.93 7.76
CA SER A 19 -33.14 -1.56 8.61
C SER A 19 -33.74 -2.81 9.23
N LEU A 20 -33.05 -3.96 9.15
CA LEU A 20 -33.39 -5.15 9.94
C LEU A 20 -32.14 -5.72 10.63
N SER A 21 -32.33 -6.00 11.91
CA SER A 21 -31.34 -6.31 12.96
C SER A 21 -30.51 -7.59 12.74
N PRO A 22 -29.37 -7.77 13.44
CA PRO A 22 -28.49 -8.91 13.25
C PRO A 22 -29.14 -10.24 13.64
N ASN A 23 -28.84 -11.30 12.89
CA ASN A 23 -29.26 -12.66 13.25
C ASN A 23 -28.32 -13.23 14.32
N LEU A 24 -28.72 -13.08 15.60
CA LEU A 24 -28.19 -13.87 16.70
C LEU A 24 -29.04 -15.13 16.85
N SER A 25 -28.54 -16.25 16.35
CA SER A 25 -29.06 -17.60 16.63
C SER A 25 -27.95 -18.46 17.23
N PRO A 26 -28.14 -19.07 18.42
CA PRO A 26 -27.14 -19.95 19.03
C PRO A 26 -27.18 -21.39 18.47
N ASP A 27 -26.04 -22.06 18.60
CA ASP A 27 -25.78 -23.49 18.32
C ASP A 27 -26.20 -24.06 16.95
N ALA A 28 -25.29 -23.92 15.98
CA ALA A 28 -25.19 -24.82 14.84
C ALA A 28 -23.70 -25.07 14.53
N LYS A 29 -23.15 -26.20 15.01
CA LYS A 29 -21.75 -26.58 14.82
C LYS A 29 -21.46 -26.97 13.36
N GLN A 30 -20.88 -26.05 12.58
CA GLN A 30 -20.29 -26.36 11.27
C GLN A 30 -18.83 -25.92 11.19
N SER A 31 -17.95 -26.73 11.80
CA SER A 31 -16.51 -26.69 11.55
C SER A 31 -16.20 -27.34 10.19
N SER A 32 -15.82 -26.54 9.19
CA SER A 32 -15.30 -27.05 7.92
C SER A 32 -14.02 -27.89 8.13
N PRO A 33 -13.78 -28.95 7.33
CA PRO A 33 -12.91 -30.05 7.73
C PRO A 33 -11.42 -29.75 7.63
N LEU A 34 -10.68 -30.21 8.64
CA LEU A 34 -9.23 -30.31 8.64
C LEU A 34 -8.80 -31.65 8.02
N ILE A 35 -7.79 -31.64 7.14
CA ILE A 35 -6.94 -32.81 6.88
C ILE A 35 -5.48 -32.34 6.92
N SER A 36 -4.81 -32.67 8.03
CA SER A 36 -3.38 -32.38 8.22
C SER A 36 -2.53 -33.57 7.76
N PRO A 37 -1.34 -33.35 7.15
CA PRO A 37 -0.30 -34.36 7.11
C PRO A 37 0.10 -34.74 8.55
N LEU A 38 0.18 -36.04 8.82
CA LEU A 38 0.47 -36.57 10.16
C LEU A 38 1.95 -36.37 10.53
N LEU A 39 2.21 -35.66 11.62
CA LEU A 39 3.38 -35.87 12.47
C LEU A 39 2.90 -35.94 13.92
N ASN A 40 2.81 -37.17 14.44
CA ASN A 40 2.58 -37.46 15.84
C ASN A 40 3.84 -38.11 16.40
N ASP A 41 4.52 -37.44 17.33
CA ASP A 41 5.44 -38.08 18.28
C ASP A 41 5.37 -37.34 19.63
N PRO A 42 5.03 -37.99 20.76
CA PRO A 42 4.71 -37.28 22.00
C PRO A 42 5.88 -37.24 22.98
N SER A 43 6.49 -36.07 23.17
CA SER A 43 7.30 -35.77 24.37
C SER A 43 6.72 -34.58 25.14
N CYS A 44 5.85 -34.89 26.11
CA CYS A 44 5.32 -33.90 27.04
C CYS A 44 6.36 -33.61 28.14
N ILE A 45 7.20 -32.59 27.94
CA ILE A 45 7.89 -31.93 29.05
C ILE A 45 7.15 -30.63 29.36
N ARG A 46 6.33 -30.68 30.40
CA ARG A 46 5.81 -29.49 31.08
C ARG A 46 6.91 -28.98 32.02
N THR A 47 7.60 -27.92 31.62
CA THR A 47 8.15 -26.95 32.58
C THR A 47 7.29 -25.71 32.50
N ASP A 48 6.51 -25.50 33.56
CA ASP A 48 5.76 -24.30 33.84
C ASP A 48 6.71 -23.27 34.47
N ASP A 49 6.68 -22.01 34.02
CA ASP A 49 7.32 -20.87 34.68
C ASP A 49 6.84 -19.56 34.00
N GLU A 50 5.98 -18.80 34.68
CA GLU A 50 5.29 -17.62 34.14
C GLU A 50 6.12 -16.31 34.15
N GLU A 51 7.44 -16.33 33.91
CA GLU A 51 8.29 -15.14 34.17
C GLU A 51 9.26 -14.69 33.05
N GLU A 52 8.73 -14.31 31.88
CA GLU A 52 9.19 -13.04 31.26
C GLU A 52 8.00 -12.18 30.77
N VAL A 53 7.29 -11.67 31.78
CA VAL A 53 6.33 -10.58 31.76
C VAL A 53 6.65 -9.49 30.72
N LYS A 54 5.71 -9.24 29.81
CA LYS A 54 5.67 -8.07 28.90
C LYS A 54 6.92 -7.93 28.01
N ARG A 55 6.96 -8.70 26.91
CA ARG A 55 7.44 -8.14 25.64
C ARG A 55 6.57 -6.95 25.25
N LYS A 56 6.91 -5.77 25.78
CA LYS A 56 6.64 -4.51 25.12
C LYS A 56 7.35 -4.61 23.76
N ARG A 57 6.62 -5.06 22.73
CA ARG A 57 7.00 -4.80 21.34
C ARG A 57 6.97 -3.29 21.19
N CYS A 58 8.11 -2.65 21.44
CA CYS A 58 8.19 -1.20 21.49
C CYS A 58 7.71 -0.67 20.15
N PRO A 59 6.88 0.39 20.08
CA PRO A 59 6.41 0.93 18.80
C PRO A 59 7.55 1.24 17.81
N ALA A 60 8.75 1.53 18.34
CA ALA A 60 10.02 1.61 17.61
C ALA A 60 10.33 0.36 16.75
N GLU A 61 10.12 -0.88 17.22
CA GLU A 61 10.35 -2.10 16.42
C GLU A 61 9.50 -2.10 15.15
N LYS A 62 8.20 -1.84 15.28
CA LYS A 62 7.28 -1.76 14.14
C LYS A 62 7.67 -0.64 13.19
N ALA A 63 8.01 0.53 13.74
CA ALA A 63 8.44 1.68 12.96
C ALA A 63 9.78 1.43 12.24
N TYR A 64 10.70 0.64 12.82
CA TYR A 64 11.95 0.22 12.18
C TYR A 64 11.70 -0.66 10.96
N PHE A 65 10.82 -1.67 11.07
CA PHE A 65 10.47 -2.51 9.92
C PHE A 65 9.77 -1.69 8.81
N ILE A 66 8.86 -0.78 9.16
CA ILE A 66 8.21 0.13 8.20
C ILE A 66 9.25 1.04 7.52
N ALA A 67 10.16 1.66 8.27
CA ALA A 67 11.19 2.53 7.70
C ALA A 67 12.18 1.75 6.80
N LYS A 68 12.51 0.51 7.15
CA LYS A 68 13.33 -0.40 6.35
C LYS A 68 12.61 -0.84 5.05
N GLU A 69 11.30 -1.07 5.12
CA GLU A 69 10.46 -1.34 3.96
C GLU A 69 10.44 -0.14 3.01
N VAL A 70 10.14 1.06 3.53
CA VAL A 70 10.17 2.33 2.77
C VAL A 70 11.53 2.56 2.12
N ALA A 71 12.64 2.44 2.85
CA ALA A 71 13.99 2.57 2.28
C ALA A 71 14.29 1.54 1.17
N THR A 72 13.59 0.41 1.16
CA THR A 72 13.79 -0.66 0.16
C THR A 72 12.92 -0.45 -1.07
N THR A 73 11.66 -0.02 -0.92
CA THR A 73 10.81 0.40 -2.04
C THR A 73 11.32 1.69 -2.69
N GLU A 74 11.91 2.60 -1.90
CA GLU A 74 12.53 3.84 -2.37
C GLU A 74 13.76 3.57 -3.25
N ARG A 75 14.59 2.57 -2.90
CA ARG A 75 15.72 2.14 -3.76
C ARG A 75 15.24 1.63 -5.13
N THR A 76 14.15 0.87 -5.19
CA THR A 76 13.57 0.43 -6.46
C THR A 76 12.94 1.59 -7.22
N TYR A 77 12.23 2.49 -6.54
CA TYR A 77 11.65 3.69 -7.16
C TYR A 77 12.70 4.61 -7.80
N LEU A 78 13.87 4.77 -7.17
CA LEU A 78 15.00 5.46 -7.80
C LEU A 78 15.49 4.75 -9.08
N LYS A 79 15.45 3.42 -9.15
CA LYS A 79 15.76 2.68 -10.39
C LYS A 79 14.71 2.89 -11.46
N ASP A 80 13.43 2.95 -11.10
CA ASP A 80 12.36 3.30 -12.04
C ASP A 80 12.50 4.74 -12.58
N LEU A 81 12.93 5.69 -11.72
CA LEU A 81 13.25 7.06 -12.14
C LEU A 81 14.51 7.14 -13.02
N GLU A 82 15.56 6.37 -12.73
CA GLU A 82 16.77 6.27 -13.58
C GLU A 82 16.42 5.85 -15.03
N VAL A 83 15.40 5.00 -15.24
CA VAL A 83 14.91 4.64 -16.59
C VAL A 83 14.56 5.90 -17.39
N ILE A 84 13.95 6.91 -16.77
CA ILE A 84 13.60 8.17 -17.42
C ILE A 84 14.79 9.13 -17.45
N THR A 85 15.38 9.44 -16.28
CA THR A 85 16.43 10.47 -16.11
C THR A 85 17.84 10.00 -16.46
N SER A 86 17.98 8.88 -17.18
CA SER A 86 19.28 8.39 -17.63
C SER A 86 19.16 7.52 -18.88
N TRP A 87 18.43 6.41 -18.81
CA TRP A 87 18.38 5.44 -19.93
C TRP A 87 17.60 6.02 -21.13
N PHE A 88 16.38 6.50 -20.91
CA PHE A 88 15.55 7.14 -21.94
C PHE A 88 16.16 8.46 -22.43
N GLN A 89 16.64 9.31 -21.51
CA GLN A 89 17.35 10.55 -21.85
C GLN A 89 18.56 10.30 -22.76
N SER A 90 19.35 9.24 -22.49
CA SER A 90 20.47 8.84 -23.34
C SER A 90 20.02 8.33 -24.71
N ALA A 91 18.90 7.62 -24.82
CA ALA A 91 18.38 7.13 -26.09
C ALA A 91 17.89 8.28 -27.00
N VAL A 92 16.96 9.13 -26.51
CA VAL A 92 16.39 10.23 -27.30
C VAL A 92 17.39 11.32 -27.68
N SER A 93 18.52 11.40 -26.95
CA SER A 93 19.62 12.32 -27.27
C SER A 93 20.61 11.76 -28.31
N LYS A 94 20.64 10.44 -28.54
CA LYS A 94 21.49 9.79 -29.55
C LYS A 94 20.82 9.71 -30.92
N GLU A 95 19.51 9.46 -30.93
CA GLU A 95 18.72 9.26 -32.16
C GLU A 95 18.08 10.56 -32.68
N ASP A 96 18.14 11.64 -31.88
CA ASP A 96 17.44 12.92 -32.06
C ASP A 96 15.94 12.81 -32.41
N CYS A 97 15.33 11.69 -31.99
CA CYS A 97 14.00 11.26 -32.41
C CYS A 97 12.83 12.01 -31.73
N MET A 98 13.13 13.00 -30.86
CA MET A 98 12.12 13.69 -30.05
C MET A 98 12.31 15.22 -30.07
N PRO A 99 11.24 16.02 -30.30
CA PRO A 99 11.33 17.48 -30.32
C PRO A 99 11.85 18.08 -29.01
N GLU A 100 12.64 19.14 -29.13
CA GLU A 100 13.35 19.77 -28.01
C GLU A 100 12.41 20.31 -26.92
N THR A 101 11.24 20.84 -27.30
CA THR A 101 10.20 21.25 -26.33
C THR A 101 9.70 20.08 -25.48
N LEU A 102 9.62 18.87 -26.04
CA LEU A 102 9.15 17.66 -25.34
C LEU A 102 10.27 17.03 -24.49
N LYS A 103 11.52 17.04 -24.97
CA LYS A 103 12.71 16.70 -24.16
C LYS A 103 12.75 17.56 -22.89
N ASN A 104 12.72 18.87 -23.04
CA ASN A 104 12.74 19.79 -21.89
C ASN A 104 11.52 19.60 -20.97
N LEU A 105 10.32 19.44 -21.52
CA LEU A 105 9.11 19.20 -20.70
C LEU A 105 9.23 17.94 -19.83
N ILE A 106 9.74 16.83 -20.39
CA ILE A 106 9.89 15.57 -19.63
C ILE A 106 11.02 15.71 -18.59
N PHE A 107 12.24 16.03 -19.02
CA PHE A 107 13.40 15.95 -18.11
C PHE A 107 13.38 17.02 -17.01
N SER A 108 12.85 18.23 -17.28
CA SER A 108 12.70 19.26 -16.23
C SER A 108 11.69 18.89 -15.13
N ASN A 109 10.78 17.94 -15.37
CA ASN A 109 9.88 17.42 -14.34
C ASN A 109 10.47 16.21 -13.59
N PHE A 110 11.20 15.32 -14.27
CA PHE A 110 11.72 14.09 -13.67
C PHE A 110 13.11 14.24 -13.00
N GLU A 111 14.01 15.08 -13.50
CA GLU A 111 15.32 15.29 -12.87
C GLU A 111 15.24 15.86 -11.44
N PRO A 112 14.39 16.88 -11.13
CA PRO A 112 14.23 17.36 -9.76
C PRO A 112 13.65 16.30 -8.82
N LEU A 113 12.73 15.46 -9.32
CA LEU A 113 12.11 14.37 -8.58
C LEU A 113 13.17 13.32 -8.19
N HIS A 114 13.93 12.80 -9.16
CA HIS A 114 15.02 11.85 -8.91
C HIS A 114 16.07 12.43 -7.95
N LYS A 115 16.42 13.72 -8.10
CA LYS A 115 17.35 14.42 -7.19
C LYS A 115 16.81 14.52 -5.76
N PHE A 116 15.53 14.85 -5.58
CA PHE A 116 14.89 14.91 -4.26
C PHE A 116 14.86 13.53 -3.58
N HIS A 117 14.36 12.52 -4.28
CA HIS A 117 14.27 11.15 -3.77
C HIS A 117 15.66 10.56 -3.45
N THR A 118 16.69 10.90 -4.22
CA THR A 118 18.10 10.54 -3.91
C THR A 118 18.61 11.18 -2.61
N GLY A 119 18.07 12.33 -2.20
CA GLY A 119 18.34 12.94 -0.90
C GLY A 119 17.55 12.27 0.23
N PHE A 120 16.23 12.14 0.02
CA PHE A 120 15.29 11.50 0.96
C PHE A 120 15.72 10.08 1.37
N LEU A 121 16.13 9.24 0.41
CA LEU A 121 16.67 7.91 0.72
C LEU A 121 17.87 7.98 1.66
N LYS A 122 18.83 8.89 1.43
CA LYS A 122 20.03 9.03 2.27
C LYS A 122 19.68 9.46 3.69
N GLU A 123 18.69 10.34 3.84
CA GLU A 123 18.19 10.75 5.15
C GLU A 123 17.52 9.58 5.90
N ILE A 124 16.74 8.73 5.21
CA ILE A 124 16.17 7.52 5.80
C ILE A 124 17.27 6.51 6.17
N GLU A 125 18.22 6.25 5.29
CA GLU A 125 19.30 5.28 5.52
C GLU A 125 20.23 5.74 6.65
N GLN A 126 20.57 7.02 6.73
CA GLN A 126 21.29 7.60 7.87
C GLN A 126 20.50 7.44 9.17
N ARG A 127 19.17 7.65 9.14
CA ARG A 127 18.31 7.54 10.32
C ARG A 127 18.10 6.08 10.77
N LEU A 128 18.06 5.14 9.84
CA LEU A 128 18.06 3.69 10.10
C LEU A 128 19.40 3.19 10.68
N ALA A 129 20.52 3.82 10.31
CA ALA A 129 21.86 3.48 10.83
C ALA A 129 22.14 4.05 12.23
N LEU A 130 21.25 4.90 12.76
CA LEU A 130 21.35 5.54 14.08
C LEU A 130 20.28 5.01 15.07
N TRP A 131 19.65 3.87 14.79
CA TRP A 131 18.47 3.34 15.49
C TRP A 131 18.73 2.01 16.21
#